data_AF-A0A4S4L1Y4-F1
#
_entry.id   AF-A0A4S4L1Y4-F1
#
_cell.length_a   1.000
_cell.length_b   1.000
_cell.length_c   1.000
_cell.angle_alpha   90.00
_cell.angle_beta   90.00
_cell.angle_gamma   90.00
#
_symmetry.space_group_name_H-M   'P 1'
#
loop_
_entity.id
_entity.type
_entity.pdbx_description
1 polymer ?
#
loop_
_entity_poly.entity_id
_entity_poly.type
_entity_poly.pdbx_seq_one_letter_code
_entity_poly.pdbx_strand_id
1 'polypeptide(L)'
;MFSSSFGSGSAVSSNIQHYLAQATLPKLRLAPTTPPVPPDKHKAHRNFLTIRPERYRRLCQLHRIRNSHFDNYTLDFIRKHIPFTPTGIDDVDPDTEERPCVPCHGYNVSTLGTRPLRRIDELGVSWIENIVLRTILRILQMIPEYRPVVEDYSFTYPDAMRDEDHKLFQYIMWEKSIYASDSSEKSRTVPSFDECLGSSQKRFNTAHKVWGKLYDICKQNDCSRFVLTNYNQWVFGGFSSQSWQYGFTTRIKQACTNDQCGQKSNSKEKQPVSRTPTVLEYLTYWIVSSMFLPDHFVLPSVLEMVDLQMAINDDTDMSPHPPSQQNLNVIPLGNNEPSESAWSQLSKGLSDISSSAGVQICLQSDSGNTPPPFLNADWQSVPTLTAISEEKENSITEWKNNVPLPPANIAPAFLRSPSPALSGWSEASVATKEPKRSQGFFNTQFTLQTVYEFDFME
;
A
#
# COMPACT_ATOMS: atom_id res chain seq x y z
N MET A 1 -29.96 10.07 -17.41
CA MET A 1 -30.47 8.87 -16.72
C MET A 1 -31.12 7.98 -17.75
N PHE A 2 -30.39 7.00 -18.27
CA PHE A 2 -30.97 5.93 -19.07
C PHE A 2 -31.23 4.76 -18.13
N SER A 3 -32.46 4.62 -17.64
CA SER A 3 -32.88 3.38 -16.98
C SER A 3 -33.22 2.38 -18.07
N SER A 4 -32.18 1.90 -18.78
CA SER A 4 -32.33 0.73 -19.63
C SER A 4 -32.60 -0.44 -18.69
N SER A 5 -33.81 -0.97 -18.74
CA SER A 5 -34.15 -2.23 -18.07
C SER A 5 -33.33 -3.33 -18.70
N PHE A 6 -32.13 -3.59 -18.17
CA PHE A 6 -31.35 -4.74 -18.57
C PHE A 6 -32.19 -5.99 -18.28
N GLY A 7 -32.41 -6.81 -19.32
CA GLY A 7 -33.03 -8.11 -19.14
C GLY A 7 -32.24 -8.89 -18.10
N SER A 8 -32.95 -9.61 -17.21
CA SER A 8 -32.31 -10.45 -16.21
C SER A 8 -31.35 -11.43 -16.89
N GLY A 9 -30.05 -11.30 -16.62
CA GLY A 9 -29.02 -12.21 -17.14
C GLY A 9 -28.19 -11.66 -18.28
N SER A 10 -27.95 -10.34 -18.33
CA SER A 10 -27.02 -9.76 -19.31
C SER A 10 -25.57 -10.21 -19.03
N ALA A 11 -24.75 -10.40 -20.06
CA ALA A 11 -23.32 -10.66 -19.89
C ALA A 11 -22.61 -9.41 -19.32
N VAL A 12 -21.54 -9.58 -18.54
CA VAL A 12 -20.71 -8.47 -18.03
C VAL A 12 -20.10 -7.67 -19.17
N SER A 13 -19.64 -8.37 -20.22
CA SER A 13 -19.09 -7.76 -21.44
C SER A 13 -20.08 -6.88 -22.21
N SER A 14 -21.38 -6.97 -21.94
CA SER A 14 -22.40 -6.10 -22.57
C SER A 14 -22.31 -4.65 -22.11
N ASN A 15 -21.88 -4.41 -20.86
CA ASN A 15 -21.64 -3.08 -20.31
C ASN A 15 -20.79 -3.20 -19.04
N ILE A 16 -19.47 -3.24 -19.22
CA ILE A 16 -18.48 -3.40 -18.14
C ILE A 16 -18.53 -2.22 -17.17
N GLN A 17 -18.69 -1.01 -17.70
CA GLN A 17 -18.75 0.21 -16.90
C GLN A 17 -19.94 0.18 -15.91
N HIS A 18 -21.12 -0.17 -16.38
CA HIS A 18 -22.31 -0.28 -15.53
C HIS A 18 -22.17 -1.44 -14.52
N TYR A 19 -21.56 -2.56 -14.94
CA TYR A 19 -21.26 -3.66 -14.03
C TYR A 19 -20.35 -3.21 -12.88
N LEU A 20 -19.22 -2.55 -13.15
CA LEU A 20 -18.31 -2.03 -12.11
C LEU A 20 -19.00 -1.07 -11.13
N ALA A 21 -19.91 -0.24 -11.64
CA ALA A 21 -20.65 0.75 -10.84
C ALA A 21 -21.75 0.13 -9.95
N GLN A 22 -22.27 -1.05 -10.30
CA GLN A 22 -23.38 -1.69 -9.59
C GLN A 22 -22.98 -2.96 -8.81
N ALA A 23 -21.89 -3.61 -9.21
CA ALA A 23 -21.40 -4.82 -8.59
C ALA A 23 -21.03 -4.55 -7.13
N THR A 24 -21.47 -5.46 -6.25
CA THR A 24 -21.31 -5.31 -4.81
C THR A 24 -20.54 -6.49 -4.25
N LEU A 25 -19.50 -6.21 -3.46
CA LEU A 25 -18.72 -7.27 -2.85
C LEU A 25 -19.62 -8.15 -1.96
N PRO A 26 -19.53 -9.48 -2.08
CA PRO A 26 -20.38 -10.36 -1.29
C PRO A 26 -20.07 -10.17 0.20
N LYS A 27 -21.08 -10.21 1.06
CA LYS A 27 -20.87 -10.07 2.50
C LYS A 27 -19.94 -11.18 3.01
N LEU A 28 -18.87 -10.80 3.70
CA LEU A 28 -17.95 -11.75 4.32
C LEU A 28 -18.71 -12.59 5.36
N ARG A 29 -18.77 -13.91 5.14
CA ARG A 29 -19.39 -14.85 6.06
C ARG A 29 -18.30 -15.46 6.91
N LEU A 30 -18.38 -15.33 8.24
CA LEU A 30 -17.46 -15.99 9.17
C LEU A 30 -18.03 -17.36 9.55
N ALA A 31 -17.19 -18.39 9.58
CA ALA A 31 -17.60 -19.69 10.09
C ALA A 31 -17.90 -19.62 11.60
N PRO A 32 -18.75 -20.51 12.14
CA PRO A 32 -19.01 -20.57 13.58
C PRO A 32 -17.76 -20.83 14.44
N THR A 33 -16.74 -21.44 13.85
CA THR A 33 -15.44 -21.72 14.50
C THR A 33 -14.52 -20.52 14.53
N THR A 34 -14.83 -19.45 13.79
CA THR A 34 -14.00 -18.25 13.69
C THR A 34 -14.15 -17.42 14.96
N PRO A 35 -13.05 -16.96 15.59
CA PRO A 35 -13.13 -16.10 16.76
C PRO A 35 -14.03 -14.88 16.47
N PRO A 36 -14.86 -14.45 17.43
CA PRO A 36 -15.70 -13.29 17.23
C PRO A 36 -14.84 -12.05 16.94
N VAL A 37 -15.28 -11.24 15.98
CA VAL A 37 -14.67 -9.93 15.74
C VAL A 37 -14.79 -9.12 17.03
N PRO A 38 -13.71 -8.46 17.50
CA PRO A 38 -13.80 -7.59 18.67
C PRO A 38 -14.92 -6.56 18.49
N PRO A 39 -15.68 -6.23 19.54
CA PRO A 39 -16.68 -5.17 19.46
C PRO A 39 -16.07 -3.85 18.98
N ASP A 40 -16.90 -2.99 18.41
CA ASP A 40 -16.45 -1.66 17.99
C ASP A 40 -15.69 -0.96 19.12
N LYS A 41 -14.56 -0.32 18.78
CA LYS A 41 -13.62 0.35 19.70
C LYS A 41 -12.74 -0.59 20.55
N HIS A 42 -12.91 -1.91 20.50
CA HIS A 42 -11.98 -2.84 21.14
C HIS A 42 -10.86 -3.24 20.17
N LYS A 43 -9.61 -3.14 20.64
CA LYS A 43 -8.46 -3.66 19.90
C LYS A 43 -8.45 -5.18 20.00
N ALA A 44 -8.17 -5.86 18.90
CA ALA A 44 -7.82 -7.29 18.96
C ALA A 44 -6.60 -7.43 19.87
N HIS A 45 -6.74 -8.15 20.99
CA HIS A 45 -5.68 -8.39 21.96
C HIS A 45 -4.52 -9.24 21.40
N ARG A 46 -4.59 -9.64 20.12
CA ARG A 46 -3.64 -10.54 19.44
C ARG A 46 -2.95 -9.91 18.23
N ASN A 47 -2.73 -8.59 18.20
CA ASN A 47 -1.83 -8.02 17.20
C ASN A 47 -0.38 -8.23 17.64
N PHE A 48 0.13 -9.42 17.33
CA PHE A 48 1.52 -9.82 17.55
C PHE A 48 2.40 -9.56 16.33
N LEU A 49 2.03 -8.61 15.45
CA LEU A 49 2.88 -8.27 14.31
C LEU A 49 4.29 -7.94 14.79
N THR A 50 5.24 -8.66 14.20
CA THR A 50 6.65 -8.60 14.53
C THR A 50 7.27 -7.51 13.68
N ILE A 51 7.27 -6.28 14.22
CA ILE A 51 8.09 -5.23 13.64
C ILE A 51 9.53 -5.41 14.09
N ARG A 52 10.41 -5.60 13.13
CA ARG A 52 11.85 -5.38 13.31
C ARG A 52 12.13 -3.89 13.05
N PRO A 53 12.84 -3.19 13.94
CA PRO A 53 13.33 -1.85 13.65
C PRO A 53 14.44 -1.97 12.60
N GLU A 54 14.11 -1.68 11.35
CA GLU A 54 15.04 -1.78 10.24
C GLU A 54 15.73 -0.43 10.00
N ARG A 55 17.06 -0.43 9.83
CA ARG A 55 17.85 0.80 9.64
C ARG A 55 17.51 1.55 8.36
N TYR A 56 17.00 0.83 7.36
CA TYR A 56 16.56 1.42 6.10
C TYR A 56 15.18 2.08 6.20
N ARG A 57 14.46 1.93 7.32
CA ARG A 57 13.13 2.53 7.47
C ARG A 57 13.25 4.04 7.58
N ARG A 58 12.75 4.71 6.55
CA ARG A 58 12.79 6.17 6.43
C ARG A 58 11.42 6.82 6.50
N LEU A 59 10.35 6.05 6.70
CA LEU A 59 8.98 6.57 6.76
C LEU A 59 8.83 7.59 7.91
N CYS A 60 8.76 8.86 7.55
CA CYS A 60 8.62 9.99 8.45
C CYS A 60 7.13 10.33 8.66
N GLN A 61 6.35 10.32 7.57
CA GLN A 61 5.02 10.91 7.58
C GLN A 61 4.04 10.15 6.68
N LEU A 62 2.78 10.09 7.10
CA LEU A 62 1.66 9.58 6.32
C LEU A 62 0.67 10.71 6.01
N HIS A 63 0.53 11.01 4.73
CA HIS A 63 -0.39 11.99 4.19
C HIS A 63 -1.70 11.34 3.77
N ARG A 64 -2.78 12.12 3.88
CA ARG A 64 -4.10 11.70 3.44
C ARG A 64 -4.40 12.29 2.06
N ILE A 65 -4.69 11.43 1.10
CA ILE A 65 -5.21 11.83 -0.21
C ILE A 65 -6.65 12.27 -0.02
N ARG A 66 -7.00 13.45 -0.54
CA ARG A 66 -8.37 13.96 -0.49
C ARG A 66 -9.32 13.05 -1.25
N ASN A 67 -10.41 12.69 -0.58
CA ASN A 67 -11.40 11.79 -1.16
C ASN A 67 -12.03 12.36 -2.43
N SER A 68 -12.43 13.63 -2.42
CA SER A 68 -13.09 14.24 -3.58
C SER A 68 -12.24 14.11 -4.85
N HIS A 69 -10.95 14.39 -4.76
CA HIS A 69 -10.04 14.31 -5.91
C HIS A 69 -9.85 12.87 -6.36
N PHE A 70 -9.53 11.96 -5.42
CA PHE A 70 -9.31 10.56 -5.77
C PHE A 70 -10.58 9.89 -6.33
N ASP A 71 -11.75 10.25 -5.80
CA ASP A 71 -13.04 9.74 -6.24
C ASP A 71 -13.36 10.26 -7.65
N ASN A 72 -13.14 11.56 -7.91
CA ASN A 72 -13.31 12.14 -9.23
C ASN A 72 -12.33 11.54 -10.25
N TYR A 73 -11.05 11.42 -9.92
CA TYR A 73 -10.06 10.77 -10.81
C TYR A 73 -10.44 9.33 -11.13
N THR A 74 -10.91 8.57 -10.14
CA THR A 74 -11.39 7.21 -10.37
C THR A 74 -12.60 7.22 -11.30
N LEU A 75 -13.62 8.04 -11.04
CA LEU A 75 -14.81 8.11 -11.89
C LEU A 75 -14.51 8.59 -13.31
N ASP A 76 -13.64 9.57 -13.46
CA ASP A 76 -13.25 10.12 -14.76
C ASP A 76 -12.43 9.10 -15.56
N PHE A 77 -11.53 8.38 -14.89
CA PHE A 77 -10.83 7.24 -15.48
C PHE A 77 -11.83 6.16 -15.96
N ILE A 78 -12.77 5.75 -15.10
CA ILE A 78 -13.79 4.75 -15.45
C ILE A 78 -14.67 5.26 -16.61
N ARG A 79 -14.97 6.57 -16.65
CA ARG A 79 -15.73 7.18 -17.75
C ARG A 79 -14.98 7.16 -19.07
N LYS A 80 -13.68 7.44 -19.03
CA LYS A 80 -12.83 7.62 -20.19
C LYS A 80 -12.38 6.29 -20.80
N HIS A 81 -12.02 5.33 -19.97
CA HIS A 81 -11.30 4.13 -20.42
C HIS A 81 -12.08 2.82 -20.36
N ILE A 82 -13.17 2.75 -19.58
CA ILE A 82 -13.94 1.52 -19.46
C ILE A 82 -15.13 1.56 -20.42
N PRO A 83 -15.26 0.60 -21.34
CA PRO A 83 -16.32 0.60 -22.33
C PRO A 83 -17.70 0.46 -21.68
N PHE A 84 -18.61 1.34 -22.10
CA PHE A 84 -20.04 1.22 -21.78
C PHE A 84 -20.82 0.45 -22.87
N THR A 85 -20.19 0.22 -24.02
CA THR A 85 -20.72 -0.57 -25.14
C THR A 85 -20.27 -2.03 -25.02
N PRO A 86 -21.01 -2.97 -25.63
CA PRO A 86 -20.60 -4.37 -25.67
C PRO A 86 -19.21 -4.54 -26.30
N THR A 87 -18.32 -5.29 -25.65
CA THR A 87 -16.95 -5.53 -26.16
C THR A 87 -16.88 -6.68 -27.17
N GLY A 88 -17.93 -7.52 -27.25
CA GLY A 88 -17.95 -8.71 -28.10
C GLY A 88 -17.04 -9.85 -27.61
N ILE A 89 -16.43 -9.70 -26.43
CA ILE A 89 -15.62 -10.71 -25.77
C ILE A 89 -16.53 -11.48 -24.80
N ASP A 90 -16.42 -12.81 -24.79
CA ASP A 90 -17.19 -13.64 -23.85
C ASP A 90 -16.77 -13.40 -22.40
N ASP A 91 -17.70 -13.49 -21.45
CA ASP A 91 -17.38 -13.30 -20.03
C ASP A 91 -16.41 -14.38 -19.52
N VAL A 92 -16.46 -15.58 -20.09
CA VAL A 92 -15.58 -16.71 -19.76
C VAL A 92 -14.35 -16.66 -20.65
N ASP A 93 -13.18 -16.68 -20.02
CA ASP A 93 -11.91 -16.80 -20.71
C ASP A 93 -11.78 -18.20 -21.32
N PRO A 94 -11.49 -18.32 -22.63
CA PRO A 94 -11.45 -19.62 -23.30
C PRO A 94 -10.27 -20.49 -22.85
N ASP A 95 -9.18 -19.90 -22.38
CA ASP A 95 -7.95 -20.63 -22.06
C ASP A 95 -7.89 -21.00 -20.57
N THR A 96 -8.37 -20.10 -19.72
CA THR A 96 -8.26 -20.21 -18.26
C THR A 96 -9.59 -20.55 -17.57
N GLU A 97 -10.71 -20.51 -18.31
CA GLU A 97 -12.09 -20.62 -17.80
C GLU A 97 -12.44 -19.57 -16.73
N GLU A 98 -11.63 -18.51 -16.61
CA GLU A 98 -11.88 -17.44 -15.66
C GLU A 98 -13.06 -16.56 -16.09
N ARG A 99 -13.83 -16.10 -15.12
CA ARG A 99 -15.02 -15.28 -15.33
C ARG A 99 -15.17 -14.26 -14.21
N PRO A 100 -15.89 -13.14 -14.43
CA PRO A 100 -16.29 -12.27 -13.34
C PRO A 100 -17.06 -13.07 -12.27
N CYS A 101 -16.83 -12.78 -11.00
CA CYS A 101 -17.36 -13.55 -9.87
C CYS A 101 -18.11 -12.68 -8.84
N VAL A 102 -17.98 -11.35 -8.90
CA VAL A 102 -18.68 -10.44 -7.98
C VAL A 102 -20.14 -10.29 -8.40
N PRO A 103 -21.12 -10.53 -7.50
CA PRO A 103 -22.53 -10.45 -7.87
C PRO A 103 -22.95 -9.03 -8.27
N CYS A 104 -23.75 -8.93 -9.32
CA CYS A 104 -24.37 -7.68 -9.78
C CYS A 104 -25.79 -7.96 -10.28
N HIS A 105 -26.76 -7.19 -9.79
CA HIS A 105 -28.16 -7.35 -10.24
C HIS A 105 -28.28 -7.07 -11.75
N GLY A 106 -29.05 -7.89 -12.45
CA GLY A 106 -29.22 -7.80 -13.91
C GLY A 106 -28.17 -8.53 -14.74
N TYR A 107 -27.06 -8.97 -14.15
CA TYR A 107 -25.97 -9.66 -14.86
C TYR A 107 -25.94 -11.16 -14.55
N ASN A 108 -25.57 -11.95 -15.55
CA ASN A 108 -25.38 -13.40 -15.42
C ASN A 108 -23.98 -13.73 -14.85
N VAL A 109 -23.78 -13.42 -13.58
CA VAL A 109 -22.51 -13.73 -12.89
C VAL A 109 -22.66 -15.00 -12.07
N SER A 110 -21.82 -15.98 -12.39
CA SER A 110 -21.72 -17.20 -11.58
C SER A 110 -21.12 -16.85 -10.23
N THR A 111 -21.98 -16.73 -9.21
CA THR A 111 -21.49 -16.44 -7.86
C THR A 111 -20.77 -17.67 -7.35
N LEU A 112 -19.45 -17.59 -7.21
CA LEU A 112 -18.69 -18.66 -6.57
C LEU A 112 -19.28 -18.86 -5.17
N GLY A 113 -19.67 -20.09 -4.86
CA GLY A 113 -20.21 -20.47 -3.56
C GLY A 113 -19.13 -20.34 -2.50
N THR A 114 -18.90 -19.12 -2.00
CA THR A 114 -17.83 -18.87 -1.04
C THR A 114 -18.12 -19.60 0.25
N ARG A 115 -17.16 -20.40 0.69
CA ARG A 115 -17.24 -21.02 2.01
C ARG A 115 -17.12 -19.93 3.08
N PRO A 116 -17.84 -20.04 4.20
CA PRO A 116 -17.61 -19.17 5.34
C PRO A 116 -16.15 -19.23 5.77
N LEU A 117 -15.55 -18.07 5.98
CA LEU A 117 -14.16 -17.88 6.35
C LEU A 117 -13.89 -18.53 7.72
N ARG A 118 -13.05 -19.56 7.76
CA ARG A 118 -12.63 -20.26 8.99
C ARG A 118 -11.29 -19.75 9.50
N ARG A 119 -10.41 -19.37 8.57
CA ARG A 119 -9.05 -18.91 8.85
C ARG A 119 -8.71 -17.73 7.97
N ILE A 120 -7.72 -16.95 8.39
CA ILE A 120 -7.30 -15.73 7.67
C ILE A 120 -6.57 -16.03 6.35
N ASP A 121 -5.92 -17.17 6.21
CA ASP A 121 -5.34 -17.64 4.94
C ASP A 121 -6.38 -17.92 3.86
N GLU A 122 -7.60 -18.29 4.27
CA GLU A 122 -8.72 -18.40 3.36
C GLU A 122 -9.19 -17.02 2.87
N LEU A 123 -8.88 -15.93 3.58
CA LEU A 123 -9.29 -14.58 3.19
C LEU A 123 -8.54 -14.14 1.95
N GLY A 124 -7.21 -14.29 1.95
CA GLY A 124 -6.35 -13.93 0.81
C GLY A 124 -6.73 -14.71 -0.44
N VAL A 125 -6.69 -16.04 -0.36
CA VAL A 125 -6.92 -16.92 -1.52
C VAL A 125 -8.40 -17.00 -1.89
N SER A 126 -9.28 -17.41 -0.96
CA SER A 126 -10.66 -17.75 -1.34
C SER A 126 -11.56 -16.53 -1.58
N TRP A 127 -11.29 -15.41 -0.91
CA TRP A 127 -12.15 -14.23 -0.97
C TRP A 127 -11.53 -13.09 -1.79
N ILE A 128 -10.28 -12.72 -1.54
CA ILE A 128 -9.64 -11.61 -2.24
C ILE A 128 -9.24 -12.03 -3.64
N GLU A 129 -8.43 -13.07 -3.80
CA GLU A 129 -7.99 -13.53 -5.11
C GLU A 129 -9.13 -14.09 -5.95
N ASN A 130 -9.77 -15.17 -5.50
CA ASN A 130 -10.70 -15.94 -6.32
C ASN A 130 -11.99 -15.19 -6.70
N ILE A 131 -12.34 -14.14 -5.97
CA ILE A 131 -13.55 -13.34 -6.23
C ILE A 131 -13.17 -11.97 -6.75
N VAL A 132 -12.43 -11.19 -5.96
CA VAL A 132 -12.24 -9.77 -6.24
C VAL A 132 -11.19 -9.59 -7.33
N LEU A 133 -9.97 -10.09 -7.11
CA LEU A 133 -8.87 -9.89 -8.04
C LEU A 133 -9.10 -10.64 -9.36
N ARG A 134 -9.64 -11.88 -9.32
CA ARG A 134 -10.05 -12.59 -10.54
C ARG A 134 -11.10 -11.82 -11.35
N THR A 135 -12.08 -11.20 -10.68
CA THR A 135 -13.06 -10.35 -11.37
C THR A 135 -12.39 -9.17 -12.06
N ILE A 136 -11.46 -8.49 -11.38
CA ILE A 136 -10.74 -7.36 -11.96
C ILE A 136 -9.85 -7.80 -13.11
N LEU A 137 -9.07 -8.88 -12.94
CA LEU A 137 -8.24 -9.46 -13.99
C LEU A 137 -9.05 -9.75 -15.25
N ARG A 138 -10.19 -10.43 -15.08
CA ARG A 138 -11.05 -10.76 -16.21
C ARG A 138 -11.63 -9.52 -16.88
N ILE A 139 -12.03 -8.51 -16.10
CA ILE A 139 -12.48 -7.22 -16.64
C ILE A 139 -11.40 -6.56 -17.48
N LEU A 140 -10.16 -6.53 -17.00
CA LEU A 140 -9.04 -5.93 -17.71
C LEU A 140 -8.72 -6.69 -19.01
N GLN A 141 -8.83 -8.03 -19.01
CA GLN A 141 -8.69 -8.86 -20.22
C GLN A 141 -9.81 -8.64 -21.25
N MET A 142 -11.01 -8.26 -20.81
CA MET A 142 -12.14 -7.93 -21.69
C MET A 142 -12.04 -6.54 -22.34
N ILE A 143 -11.08 -5.72 -21.94
CA ILE A 143 -10.85 -4.38 -22.51
C ILE A 143 -9.74 -4.50 -23.56
N PRO A 144 -10.04 -4.35 -24.86
CA PRO A 144 -9.06 -4.57 -25.93
C PRO A 144 -7.76 -3.78 -25.77
N GLU A 145 -7.84 -2.56 -25.24
CA GLU A 145 -6.72 -1.66 -25.01
C GLU A 145 -5.77 -2.17 -23.91
N TYR A 146 -6.28 -2.90 -22.92
CA TYR A 146 -5.51 -3.36 -21.77
C TYR A 146 -5.11 -4.83 -21.87
N ARG A 147 -5.88 -5.65 -22.59
CA ARG A 147 -5.63 -7.08 -22.77
C ARG A 147 -4.17 -7.45 -23.05
N PRO A 148 -3.48 -6.90 -24.08
CA PRO A 148 -2.11 -7.32 -24.40
C PRO A 148 -1.11 -6.99 -23.29
N VAL A 149 -1.36 -5.94 -22.51
CA VAL A 149 -0.51 -5.58 -21.38
C VAL A 149 -0.78 -6.47 -20.18
N VAL A 150 -2.05 -6.81 -19.94
CA VAL A 150 -2.49 -7.57 -18.76
C VAL A 150 -2.13 -9.06 -18.86
N GLU A 151 -2.09 -9.62 -20.07
CA GLU A 151 -1.63 -11.00 -20.32
C GLU A 151 -0.18 -11.23 -19.82
N ASP A 152 0.62 -10.17 -19.79
CA ASP A 152 1.99 -10.16 -19.28
C ASP A 152 2.07 -10.08 -17.75
N TYR A 153 0.96 -9.99 -17.01
CA TYR A 153 0.94 -9.82 -15.56
C TYR A 153 0.17 -10.93 -14.87
N SER A 154 0.56 -11.21 -13.63
CA SER A 154 -0.12 -12.21 -12.81
C SER A 154 -0.09 -11.83 -11.33
N PHE A 155 -1.02 -12.40 -10.57
CA PHE A 155 -0.97 -12.33 -9.12
C PHE A 155 -0.05 -13.42 -8.59
N THR A 156 0.97 -13.02 -7.84
CA THR A 156 1.92 -13.96 -7.24
C THR A 156 1.92 -13.90 -5.72
N TYR A 157 2.33 -15.02 -5.13
CA TYR A 157 2.40 -15.25 -3.70
C TYR A 157 3.86 -15.40 -3.32
N PRO A 158 4.49 -14.34 -2.78
CA PRO A 158 5.82 -14.48 -2.22
C PRO A 158 5.83 -15.57 -1.15
N ASP A 159 6.95 -16.27 -1.01
CA ASP A 159 7.11 -17.40 -0.11
C ASP A 159 6.77 -17.01 1.34
N ALA A 160 5.52 -17.27 1.71
CA ALA A 160 4.94 -16.93 3.00
C ALA A 160 5.66 -17.61 4.17
N MET A 161 6.42 -18.68 3.92
CA MET A 161 7.12 -19.43 4.97
C MET A 161 8.25 -18.64 5.60
N ARG A 162 8.79 -17.62 4.92
CA ARG A 162 9.87 -16.79 5.47
C ARG A 162 9.36 -15.71 6.42
N ASP A 163 8.08 -15.37 6.35
CA ASP A 163 7.49 -14.33 7.19
C ASP A 163 6.80 -14.96 8.42
N GLU A 164 7.32 -14.70 9.61
CA GLU A 164 6.70 -15.13 10.88
C GLU A 164 5.26 -14.62 11.03
N ASP A 165 4.93 -13.49 10.40
CA ASP A 165 3.63 -12.83 10.47
C ASP A 165 2.65 -13.28 9.36
N HIS A 166 2.99 -14.25 8.49
CA HIS A 166 2.11 -14.66 7.37
C HIS A 166 0.70 -15.13 7.80
N LYS A 167 0.55 -15.53 9.07
CA LYS A 167 -0.75 -15.90 9.67
C LYS A 167 -1.58 -14.69 10.13
N LEU A 168 -1.03 -13.48 10.09
CA LEU A 168 -1.68 -12.25 10.51
C LEU A 168 -1.74 -11.23 9.38
N PHE A 169 -0.71 -11.18 8.55
CA PHE A 169 -0.56 -10.24 7.45
C PHE A 169 -0.14 -11.00 6.20
N GLN A 170 -1.03 -11.07 5.22
CA GLN A 170 -0.78 -11.68 3.93
C GLN A 170 -0.80 -10.61 2.87
N TYR A 171 -0.01 -10.82 1.83
CA TYR A 171 0.04 -9.91 0.69
C TYR A 171 0.13 -10.72 -0.60
N ILE A 172 -0.41 -10.11 -1.65
CA ILE A 172 -0.45 -10.64 -3.01
C ILE A 172 0.24 -9.58 -3.86
N MET A 173 1.16 -10.00 -4.72
CA MET A 173 1.88 -9.11 -5.62
C MET A 173 1.20 -9.11 -6.99
N TRP A 174 1.04 -7.93 -7.57
CA TRP A 174 0.68 -7.78 -8.98
C TRP A 174 1.96 -7.47 -9.73
N GLU A 175 2.48 -8.45 -10.47
CA GLU A 175 3.79 -8.33 -11.11
C GLU A 175 3.77 -8.83 -12.55
N LYS A 176 4.73 -8.33 -13.32
CA LYS A 176 4.95 -8.80 -14.68
C LYS A 176 5.47 -10.24 -14.64
N SER A 177 4.78 -11.14 -15.32
CA SER A 177 5.12 -12.54 -15.49
C SER A 177 6.50 -12.70 -16.13
N ILE A 178 7.45 -13.30 -15.42
CA ILE A 178 8.87 -13.37 -15.81
C ILE A 178 9.12 -14.47 -16.87
N TYR A 179 8.09 -15.20 -17.33
CA TYR A 179 8.25 -16.36 -18.21
C TYR A 179 8.79 -16.08 -19.64
N ALA A 180 9.23 -14.87 -19.96
CA ALA A 180 9.75 -14.52 -21.30
C ALA A 180 11.27 -14.29 -21.41
N SER A 181 12.02 -14.06 -20.32
CA SER A 181 13.48 -13.90 -20.44
C SER A 181 14.22 -13.90 -19.09
N ASP A 182 14.97 -14.98 -18.86
CA ASP A 182 16.16 -15.06 -18.00
C ASP A 182 15.95 -14.93 -16.47
N SER A 183 15.69 -16.09 -15.84
CA SER A 183 15.52 -16.29 -14.40
C SER A 183 16.83 -16.18 -13.62
N SER A 184 17.48 -15.01 -13.64
CA SER A 184 18.49 -14.64 -12.64
C SER A 184 17.78 -14.16 -11.37
N GLU A 185 17.26 -15.11 -10.61
CA GLU A 185 16.65 -14.88 -9.30
C GLU A 185 17.72 -14.38 -8.31
N LYS A 186 17.97 -13.06 -8.30
CA LYS A 186 18.79 -12.42 -7.25
C LYS A 186 17.98 -12.41 -5.97
N SER A 187 18.04 -13.51 -5.23
CA SER A 187 17.58 -13.54 -3.84
C SER A 187 18.35 -12.49 -3.05
N ARG A 188 17.72 -11.34 -2.80
CA ARG A 188 18.27 -10.31 -1.92
C ARG A 188 18.09 -10.81 -0.49
N THR A 189 19.06 -11.57 0.01
CA THR A 189 19.15 -11.90 1.43
C THR A 189 19.44 -10.64 2.20
N VAL A 190 18.42 -10.09 2.86
CA VAL A 190 18.59 -9.04 3.86
C VAL A 190 19.28 -9.69 5.08
N PRO A 191 20.35 -9.10 5.64
CA PRO A 191 20.98 -9.62 6.84
C PRO A 191 19.98 -9.68 8.00
N SER A 192 19.78 -10.86 8.59
CA SER A 192 18.96 -11.00 9.80
C SER A 192 19.68 -10.34 10.98
N PHE A 193 19.03 -9.39 11.65
CA PHE A 193 19.54 -8.76 12.87
C PHE A 193 18.69 -9.18 14.08
N ASP A 194 19.07 -10.29 14.73
CA ASP A 194 18.26 -10.91 15.79
C ASP A 194 18.50 -10.33 17.20
N GLU A 195 19.53 -9.51 17.41
CA GLU A 195 19.98 -9.14 18.78
C GLU A 195 19.24 -7.95 19.43
N CYS A 196 18.35 -7.22 18.74
CA CYS A 196 17.72 -5.99 19.27
C CYS A 196 16.16 -6.03 19.39
N LEU A 197 15.54 -7.19 19.22
CA LEU A 197 14.08 -7.30 19.04
C LEU A 197 13.25 -7.11 20.32
N GLY A 198 13.75 -7.50 21.48
CA GLY A 198 12.92 -7.65 22.69
C GLY A 198 12.47 -6.33 23.37
N SER A 199 13.35 -5.33 23.45
CA SER A 199 13.07 -4.10 24.22
C SER A 199 12.46 -2.97 23.36
N SER A 200 12.70 -2.98 22.06
CA SER A 200 12.28 -1.94 21.11
C SER A 200 10.81 -2.09 20.68
N GLN A 201 10.29 -3.33 20.59
CA GLN A 201 8.92 -3.58 20.11
C GLN A 201 7.81 -3.04 21.02
N LYS A 202 8.03 -2.96 22.34
CA LYS A 202 7.02 -2.44 23.29
C LYS A 202 6.64 -0.97 23.02
N ARG A 203 7.47 -0.23 22.27
CA ARG A 203 7.25 1.19 21.99
C ARG A 203 6.30 1.45 20.82
N PHE A 204 6.06 0.46 19.96
CA PHE A 204 5.22 0.64 18.78
C PHE A 204 3.76 0.29 19.07
N ASN A 205 2.86 1.23 18.79
CA ASN A 205 1.43 0.96 18.80
C ASN A 205 1.03 0.06 17.61
N THR A 206 -0.18 -0.49 17.64
CA THR A 206 -0.72 -1.37 16.60
C THR A 206 -0.70 -0.75 15.19
N ALA A 207 -0.93 0.55 15.07
CA ALA A 207 -0.91 1.24 13.78
C ALA A 207 0.52 1.34 13.23
N HIS A 208 1.49 1.71 14.06
CA HIS A 208 2.91 1.68 13.71
C HIS A 208 3.33 0.29 13.25
N LYS A 209 2.81 -0.75 13.92
CA LYS A 209 3.05 -2.14 13.55
C LYS A 209 2.57 -2.52 12.14
N VAL A 210 1.37 -2.09 11.78
CA VAL A 210 0.81 -2.34 10.45
C VAL A 210 1.58 -1.55 9.39
N TRP A 211 1.82 -0.25 9.63
CA TRP A 211 2.50 0.61 8.65
C TRP A 211 3.96 0.24 8.43
N GLY A 212 4.70 -0.09 9.49
CA GLY A 212 6.08 -0.53 9.34
C GLY A 212 6.17 -1.88 8.61
N LYS A 213 5.25 -2.81 8.86
CA LYS A 213 5.20 -4.09 8.12
C LYS A 213 4.91 -3.87 6.63
N LEU A 214 3.89 -3.06 6.33
CA LEU A 214 3.54 -2.71 4.95
C LEU A 214 4.68 -2.00 4.23
N TYR A 215 5.35 -1.06 4.91
CA TYR A 215 6.52 -0.37 4.38
C TYR A 215 7.64 -1.36 4.04
N ASP A 216 7.96 -2.29 4.95
CA ASP A 216 9.03 -3.25 4.74
C ASP A 216 8.71 -4.16 3.54
N ILE A 217 7.47 -4.64 3.42
CA ILE A 217 7.01 -5.44 2.28
C ILE A 217 7.15 -4.65 0.98
N CYS A 218 6.63 -3.43 0.93
CA CYS A 218 6.72 -2.57 -0.24
C CYS A 218 8.18 -2.29 -0.63
N LYS A 219 9.04 -1.96 0.35
CA LYS A 219 10.45 -1.64 0.12
C LYS A 219 11.25 -2.84 -0.37
N GLN A 220 11.01 -4.03 0.19
CA GLN A 220 11.71 -5.26 -0.19
C GLN A 220 11.37 -5.69 -1.62
N ASN A 221 10.12 -5.47 -2.05
CA ASN A 221 9.65 -5.81 -3.40
C ASN A 221 9.75 -4.64 -4.40
N ASP A 222 10.40 -3.53 -4.01
CA ASP A 222 10.50 -2.30 -4.82
C ASP A 222 9.15 -1.81 -5.38
N CYS A 223 8.10 -2.01 -4.59
CA CYS A 223 6.72 -1.70 -4.98
C CYS A 223 6.20 -0.57 -4.11
N SER A 224 6.11 0.63 -4.68
CA SER A 224 5.67 1.81 -3.94
C SER A 224 4.15 1.85 -3.72
N ARG A 225 3.35 1.18 -4.54
CA ARG A 225 1.88 1.21 -4.46
C ARG A 225 1.36 0.01 -3.69
N PHE A 226 0.29 0.21 -2.92
CA PHE A 226 -0.34 -0.86 -2.16
C PHE A 226 -1.85 -0.69 -2.06
N VAL A 227 -2.51 -1.80 -1.74
CA VAL A 227 -3.89 -1.84 -1.27
C VAL A 227 -3.89 -2.62 0.03
N LEU A 228 -4.38 -1.99 1.11
CA LEU A 228 -4.53 -2.62 2.41
C LEU A 228 -6.02 -2.90 2.65
N THR A 229 -6.35 -4.15 2.99
CA THR A 229 -7.74 -4.55 3.18
C THR A 229 -7.91 -5.57 4.30
N ASN A 230 -9.03 -5.44 5.02
CA ASN A 230 -9.59 -6.49 5.88
C ASN A 230 -10.86 -7.09 5.27
N TYR A 231 -10.98 -6.98 3.94
CA TYR A 231 -12.15 -7.27 3.11
C TYR A 231 -13.32 -6.28 3.23
N ASN A 232 -13.69 -5.86 4.45
CA ASN A 232 -14.80 -4.91 4.63
C ASN A 232 -14.36 -3.46 4.42
N GLN A 233 -13.08 -3.18 4.67
CA GLN A 233 -12.47 -1.86 4.62
C GLN A 233 -11.23 -1.92 3.74
N TRP A 234 -11.14 -0.94 2.84
CA TRP A 234 -10.09 -0.84 1.84
C TRP A 234 -9.39 0.51 1.95
N VAL A 235 -8.07 0.49 1.89
CA VAL A 235 -7.23 1.68 1.83
C VAL A 235 -6.32 1.52 0.62
N PHE A 236 -6.32 2.54 -0.23
CA PHE A 236 -5.45 2.64 -1.40
C PHE A 236 -4.36 3.64 -1.07
N GLY A 237 -3.13 3.37 -1.48
CA GLY A 237 -2.03 4.24 -1.10
C GLY A 237 -0.71 3.84 -1.68
N GLY A 238 0.30 4.66 -1.43
CA GLY A 238 1.65 4.34 -1.82
C GLY A 238 2.69 5.17 -1.09
N PHE A 239 3.94 4.79 -1.24
CA PHE A 239 5.11 5.47 -0.71
C PHE A 239 5.77 6.30 -1.81
N SER A 240 6.48 7.37 -1.43
CA SER A 240 7.32 8.10 -2.37
C SER A 240 8.38 7.16 -2.96
N SER A 241 8.40 7.02 -4.29
CA SER A 241 9.25 6.05 -4.98
C SER A 241 10.75 6.33 -4.81
N GLN A 242 11.13 7.61 -4.72
CA GLN A 242 12.52 8.04 -4.56
C GLN A 242 12.97 7.96 -3.08
N SER A 243 12.29 8.69 -2.20
CA SER A 243 12.75 8.87 -0.82
C SER A 243 12.34 7.75 0.14
N TRP A 244 11.17 7.13 -0.12
CA TRP A 244 10.48 6.27 0.83
C TRP A 244 10.30 6.91 2.22
N GLN A 245 10.23 8.24 2.29
CA GLN A 245 10.03 8.99 3.53
C GLN A 245 8.57 9.35 3.77
N TYR A 246 7.77 9.39 2.70
CA TYR A 246 6.40 9.83 2.74
C TYR A 246 5.50 8.70 2.26
N GLY A 247 4.41 8.45 2.97
CA GLY A 247 3.32 7.60 2.48
C GLY A 247 2.06 8.41 2.26
N PHE A 248 1.22 7.94 1.35
CA PHE A 248 -0.03 8.56 0.96
C PHE A 248 -1.13 7.52 1.04
N THR A 249 -2.26 7.89 1.63
CA THR A 249 -3.38 6.95 1.83
C THR A 249 -4.71 7.63 1.58
N THR A 250 -5.64 6.93 0.96
CA THR A 250 -7.02 7.38 0.84
C THR A 250 -7.75 7.24 2.19
N ARG A 251 -8.96 7.81 2.30
CA ARG A 251 -9.85 7.44 3.41
C ARG A 251 -10.26 5.98 3.27
N ILE A 252 -10.59 5.34 4.39
CA ILE A 252 -11.14 3.98 4.40
C ILE A 252 -12.40 3.93 3.52
N LYS A 253 -12.37 3.08 2.50
CA LYS A 253 -13.50 2.78 1.63
C LYS A 253 -14.19 1.51 2.14
N GLN A 254 -15.50 1.58 2.30
CA GLN A 254 -16.30 0.42 2.74
C GLN A 254 -16.63 -0.47 1.54
N ALA A 255 -16.50 -1.78 1.72
CA ALA A 255 -16.82 -2.78 0.69
C ALA A 255 -18.30 -2.79 0.31
N CYS A 256 -19.17 -2.55 1.29
CA CYS A 256 -20.60 -2.37 1.10
C CYS A 256 -20.96 -0.96 1.57
N THR A 257 -21.43 -0.10 0.67
CA THR A 257 -21.98 1.20 1.05
C THR A 257 -23.40 0.97 1.58
N ASN A 258 -23.65 1.37 2.83
CA ASN A 258 -24.98 1.30 3.44
C ASN A 258 -26.03 2.09 2.62
N ASP A 259 -25.57 3.04 1.81
CA ASP A 259 -26.39 3.92 0.97
C ASP A 259 -27.11 3.22 -0.19
N GLN A 260 -26.71 1.99 -0.56
CA GLN A 260 -27.48 1.19 -1.51
C GLN A 260 -28.83 0.71 -0.95
N CYS A 261 -29.05 0.84 0.37
CA CYS A 261 -30.33 0.52 1.01
C CYS A 261 -31.31 1.70 0.97
N GLY A 262 -31.55 2.26 -0.22
CA GLY A 262 -32.80 2.94 -0.57
C GLY A 262 -33.30 4.03 0.38
N GLN A 263 -32.43 4.77 1.07
CA GLN A 263 -32.87 5.96 1.79
C GLN A 263 -33.33 7.00 0.76
N LYS A 264 -34.65 6.99 0.50
CA LYS A 264 -35.39 7.99 -0.26
C LYS A 264 -35.26 9.31 0.47
N SER A 265 -34.14 10.01 0.28
CA SER A 265 -34.01 11.37 0.77
C SER A 265 -35.00 12.24 -0.02
N ASN A 266 -36.14 12.55 0.58
CA ASN A 266 -37.24 13.35 0.01
C ASN A 266 -36.87 14.83 -0.19
N SER A 267 -35.59 15.17 -0.35
CA SER A 267 -35.16 16.54 -0.61
C SER A 267 -35.40 16.88 -2.07
N LYS A 268 -36.49 17.61 -2.32
CA LYS A 268 -36.70 18.42 -3.52
C LYS A 268 -35.46 19.30 -3.71
N GLU A 269 -34.92 19.31 -4.92
CA GLU A 269 -33.84 20.20 -5.35
C GLU A 269 -32.45 19.84 -4.79
N LYS A 270 -31.78 18.89 -5.44
CA LYS A 270 -30.37 18.59 -5.21
C LYS A 270 -29.64 18.51 -6.53
N GLN A 271 -28.57 19.30 -6.66
CA GLN A 271 -27.55 19.12 -7.68
C GLN A 271 -27.14 17.64 -7.75
N PRO A 272 -26.72 17.15 -8.94
CA PRO A 272 -26.22 15.79 -9.08
C PRO A 272 -24.98 15.62 -8.19
N VAL A 273 -25.17 15.08 -7.00
CA VAL A 273 -24.07 14.71 -6.10
C VAL A 273 -23.28 13.63 -6.82
N SER A 274 -21.99 13.89 -7.07
CA SER A 274 -21.09 12.90 -7.65
C SER A 274 -21.12 11.64 -6.79
N ARG A 275 -21.37 10.49 -7.40
CA ARG A 275 -21.41 9.21 -6.68
C ARG A 275 -20.02 8.85 -6.17
N THR A 276 -19.92 8.10 -5.09
CA THR A 276 -18.64 7.50 -4.68
C THR A 276 -18.35 6.27 -5.54
N PRO A 277 -17.12 6.09 -6.06
CA PRO A 277 -16.73 4.84 -6.73
C PRO A 277 -16.91 3.60 -5.85
N THR A 278 -17.18 2.46 -6.47
CA THR A 278 -17.18 1.16 -5.80
C THR A 278 -15.73 0.69 -5.54
N VAL A 279 -15.56 -0.29 -4.65
CA VAL A 279 -14.24 -0.90 -4.43
C VAL A 279 -13.66 -1.50 -5.71
N LEU A 280 -14.51 -2.07 -6.58
CA LEU A 280 -14.05 -2.60 -7.86
C LEU A 280 -13.56 -1.49 -8.79
N GLU A 281 -14.23 -0.35 -8.85
CA GLU A 281 -13.76 0.79 -9.64
C GLU A 281 -12.42 1.31 -9.13
N TYR A 282 -12.23 1.44 -7.82
CA TYR A 282 -10.94 1.82 -7.25
C TYR A 282 -9.86 0.79 -7.57
N LEU A 283 -10.15 -0.52 -7.46
CA LEU A 283 -9.18 -1.57 -7.77
C LEU A 283 -8.80 -1.58 -9.25
N THR A 284 -9.77 -1.46 -10.16
CA THR A 284 -9.50 -1.34 -11.61
C THR A 284 -8.59 -0.16 -11.88
N TYR A 285 -8.93 1.03 -11.36
CA TYR A 285 -8.12 2.23 -11.54
C TYR A 285 -6.72 2.07 -10.94
N TRP A 286 -6.61 1.50 -9.74
CA TRP A 286 -5.35 1.37 -9.02
C TRP A 286 -4.41 0.35 -9.66
N ILE A 287 -4.95 -0.80 -10.13
CA ILE A 287 -4.18 -1.82 -10.85
C ILE A 287 -3.68 -1.27 -12.18
N VAL A 288 -4.54 -0.61 -12.96
CA VAL A 288 -4.12 0.06 -14.21
C VAL A 288 -3.04 1.10 -13.94
N SER A 289 -3.20 1.87 -12.85
CA SER A 289 -2.21 2.87 -12.45
C SER A 289 -0.85 2.28 -12.07
N SER A 290 -0.84 1.07 -11.50
CA SER A 290 0.40 0.37 -11.14
C SER A 290 1.21 -0.10 -12.35
N MET A 291 0.56 -0.27 -13.51
CA MET A 291 1.21 -0.63 -14.78
C MET A 291 1.69 0.59 -15.57
N PHE A 292 1.57 1.80 -15.02
CA PHE A 292 1.96 3.07 -15.66
C PHE A 292 1.27 3.33 -17.01
N LEU A 293 0.03 2.87 -17.16
CA LEU A 293 -0.80 3.10 -18.34
C LEU A 293 -1.31 4.57 -18.40
N PRO A 294 -1.91 5.01 -19.52
CA PRO A 294 -2.41 6.38 -19.66
C PRO A 294 -3.40 6.76 -18.54
N ASP A 295 -3.32 8.02 -18.10
CA ASP A 295 -4.09 8.58 -16.97
C ASP A 295 -3.91 7.82 -15.65
N HIS A 296 -2.77 7.14 -15.47
CA HIS A 296 -2.44 6.52 -14.19
C HIS A 296 -2.36 7.54 -13.06
N PHE A 297 -2.69 7.10 -11.86
CA PHE A 297 -2.47 7.89 -10.66
C PHE A 297 -0.97 8.08 -10.41
N VAL A 298 -0.54 9.33 -10.42
CA VAL A 298 0.81 9.75 -10.04
C VAL A 298 0.79 10.11 -8.55
N LEU A 299 1.60 9.40 -7.76
CA LEU A 299 1.79 9.76 -6.36
C LEU A 299 2.48 11.14 -6.29
N PRO A 300 2.04 12.05 -5.40
CA PRO A 300 2.67 13.35 -5.28
C PRO A 300 4.16 13.24 -4.96
N SER A 301 4.98 13.95 -5.72
CA SER A 301 6.39 14.15 -5.40
C SER A 301 6.48 15.15 -4.26
N VAL A 302 6.92 14.71 -3.09
CA VAL A 302 7.30 15.63 -2.00
C VAL A 302 8.74 16.04 -2.26
N LEU A 303 8.99 17.35 -2.33
CA LEU A 303 10.35 17.88 -2.34
C LEU A 303 11.06 17.37 -1.08
N GLU A 304 12.08 16.53 -1.27
CA GLU A 304 12.96 16.15 -0.18
C GLU A 304 13.59 17.44 0.36
N MET A 305 13.38 17.73 1.65
CA MET A 305 14.16 18.78 2.29
C MET A 305 15.60 18.30 2.29
N VAL A 306 16.39 18.82 1.36
CA VAL A 306 17.84 18.65 1.37
C VAL A 306 18.29 19.14 2.74
N ASP A 307 18.92 18.27 3.54
CA ASP A 307 19.48 18.64 4.84
C ASP A 307 20.60 19.66 4.59
N LEU A 308 20.24 20.93 4.47
CA LEU A 308 21.16 22.06 4.29
C LEU A 308 22.13 22.18 5.49
N GLN A 309 21.87 21.48 6.60
CA GLN A 309 22.74 21.44 7.77
C GLN A 309 24.08 20.76 7.53
N MET A 310 24.23 19.90 6.51
CA MET A 310 25.55 19.32 6.20
C MET A 310 26.44 20.24 5.37
N ALA A 311 25.89 21.28 4.73
CA ALA A 311 26.65 22.16 3.85
C ALA A 311 27.29 23.37 4.56
N ILE A 312 26.90 23.67 5.81
CA ILE A 312 27.34 24.89 6.51
C ILE A 312 28.62 24.66 7.35
N ASN A 313 29.02 23.40 7.57
CA ASN A 313 30.17 23.09 8.44
C ASN A 313 31.51 22.90 7.72
N ASP A 314 31.60 23.14 6.40
CA ASP A 314 32.85 22.92 5.63
C ASP A 314 33.63 24.22 5.31
N ASP A 315 33.14 25.40 5.72
CA ASP A 315 33.80 26.69 5.45
C ASP A 315 34.58 27.27 6.65
N THR A 316 34.89 26.45 7.67
CA THR A 316 35.66 26.89 8.84
C THR A 316 37.03 26.23 8.98
N ASP A 317 37.86 26.27 7.93
CA ASP A 317 39.32 26.12 8.09
C ASP A 317 40.13 26.99 7.10
N MET A 318 39.79 28.29 7.05
CA MET A 318 40.68 29.33 6.56
C MET A 318 40.87 30.40 7.63
N SER A 319 41.43 30.01 8.79
CA SER A 319 42.06 30.97 9.70
C SER A 319 43.58 30.92 9.53
N PRO A 320 44.25 32.08 9.34
CA PRO A 320 45.69 32.15 9.20
C PRO A 320 46.38 31.80 10.52
N HIS A 321 47.34 30.88 10.47
CA HIS A 321 48.25 30.57 11.58
C HIS A 321 48.90 31.85 12.15
N PRO A 322 48.75 32.16 13.45
CA PRO A 322 49.70 33.02 14.13
C PRO A 322 50.96 32.23 14.50
N PRO A 323 52.14 32.88 14.55
CA PRO A 323 53.40 32.20 14.79
C PRO A 323 53.53 31.74 16.25
N SER A 324 54.17 30.58 16.39
CA SER A 324 54.52 29.89 17.62
C SER A 324 55.12 30.82 18.69
N GLN A 325 54.50 30.87 19.87
CA GLN A 325 55.18 31.31 21.09
C GLN A 325 55.34 30.14 22.06
N GLN A 326 56.56 30.06 22.56
CA GLN A 326 57.10 29.03 23.44
C GLN A 326 56.57 29.18 24.88
N ASN A 327 56.44 28.03 25.54
CA ASN A 327 56.67 27.76 26.96
C ASN A 327 56.45 28.89 27.99
N LEU A 328 55.60 28.61 28.98
CA LEU A 328 56.01 28.62 30.39
C LEU A 328 55.02 27.84 31.27
N ASN A 329 55.57 26.87 32.00
CA ASN A 329 54.95 26.09 33.07
C ASN A 329 54.58 26.99 34.26
N VAL A 330 53.38 26.84 34.82
CA VAL A 330 53.11 26.83 36.28
C VAL A 330 51.87 25.96 36.57
N ILE A 331 52.02 24.99 37.47
CA ILE A 331 50.98 24.19 38.15
C ILE A 331 51.14 24.47 39.67
N PRO A 332 50.30 24.02 40.62
CA PRO A 332 48.82 23.94 40.76
C PRO A 332 48.33 24.73 42.01
N LEU A 333 47.01 24.86 42.21
CA LEU A 333 46.33 24.49 43.48
C LEU A 333 44.81 24.72 43.36
N GLY A 334 44.00 23.83 43.96
CA GLY A 334 42.66 24.20 44.40
C GLY A 334 41.58 23.15 44.18
N ASN A 335 41.40 22.30 45.20
CA ASN A 335 40.28 21.41 45.44
C ASN A 335 38.91 22.07 45.20
N ASN A 336 37.94 21.31 44.66
CA ASN A 336 36.67 21.02 45.32
C ASN A 336 35.80 20.08 44.48
N GLU A 337 35.43 18.97 45.09
CA GLU A 337 34.43 17.99 44.68
C GLU A 337 33.09 18.32 45.43
N PRO A 338 32.03 17.50 45.33
CA PRO A 338 30.88 17.68 44.44
C PRO A 338 29.62 18.19 45.15
N SER A 339 28.64 18.68 44.37
CA SER A 339 27.27 18.90 44.86
C SER A 339 26.31 17.93 44.16
N GLU A 340 26.01 16.84 44.86
CA GLU A 340 24.83 16.01 44.65
C GLU A 340 23.68 16.52 45.54
N SER A 341 22.45 16.19 45.13
CA SER A 341 21.18 16.15 45.88
C SER A 341 20.15 17.25 45.63
N ALA A 342 19.03 16.86 45.00
CA ALA A 342 17.66 17.18 45.43
C ALA A 342 16.62 16.58 44.45
N TRP A 343 16.39 15.27 44.50
CA TRP A 343 15.11 14.70 44.07
C TRP A 343 14.69 13.64 45.09
N SER A 344 13.84 14.05 46.03
CA SER A 344 13.02 13.12 46.79
C SER A 344 11.64 13.71 47.05
N GLN A 345 10.65 12.93 46.63
CA GLN A 345 9.38 12.67 47.31
C GLN A 345 8.36 13.81 47.41
N LEU A 346 7.32 13.70 46.58
CA LEU A 346 5.95 13.88 47.04
C LEU A 346 5.06 12.80 46.42
N SER A 347 4.66 11.88 47.28
CA SER A 347 3.75 10.78 47.02
C SER A 347 2.30 11.19 47.24
N LYS A 348 1.40 10.46 46.58
CA LYS A 348 0.02 10.13 46.95
C LYS A 348 -1.07 11.17 46.72
N GLY A 349 -2.01 10.76 45.88
CA GLY A 349 -3.43 11.04 46.07
C GLY A 349 -4.16 11.41 44.80
N LEU A 350 -4.71 10.43 44.07
CA LEU A 350 -6.11 10.42 43.61
C LEU A 350 -6.35 9.23 42.68
N SER A 351 -7.32 8.43 43.09
CA SER A 351 -7.98 7.34 42.41
C SER A 351 -8.86 7.81 41.25
N ASP A 352 -9.06 6.90 40.30
CA ASP A 352 -10.16 6.83 39.34
C ASP A 352 -10.35 7.98 38.34
N ILE A 353 -9.70 7.88 37.17
CA ILE A 353 -10.28 8.34 35.90
C ILE A 353 -9.91 7.35 34.77
N SER A 354 -10.95 6.85 34.10
CA SER A 354 -10.93 6.07 32.85
C SER A 354 -9.97 6.63 31.80
N SER A 355 -9.04 5.81 31.31
CA SER A 355 -8.24 6.16 30.11
C SER A 355 -8.63 5.27 28.94
N SER A 356 -9.72 5.67 28.31
CA SER A 356 -10.14 5.28 26.97
C SER A 356 -9.22 5.94 25.94
N ALA A 357 -8.19 5.24 25.47
CA ALA A 357 -7.49 5.60 24.23
C ALA A 357 -8.31 5.11 23.02
N GLY A 358 -9.50 5.69 22.86
CA GLY A 358 -10.17 5.73 21.57
C GLY A 358 -9.36 6.65 20.66
N VAL A 359 -8.95 6.16 19.50
CA VAL A 359 -8.49 7.03 18.41
C VAL A 359 -9.75 7.75 17.92
N GLN A 360 -10.04 8.90 18.53
CA GLN A 360 -10.92 9.89 17.95
C GLN A 360 -10.06 10.61 16.91
N ILE A 361 -10.10 10.14 15.66
CA ILE A 361 -9.70 10.99 14.53
C ILE A 361 -10.72 12.12 14.56
N CYS A 362 -10.30 13.31 14.99
CA CYS A 362 -11.16 14.47 15.02
C CYS A 362 -11.67 14.73 13.60
N LEU A 363 -12.97 14.52 13.38
CA LEU A 363 -13.67 14.87 12.12
C LEU A 363 -14.32 16.26 12.21
N GLN A 364 -13.82 17.12 13.09
CA GLN A 364 -14.24 18.51 13.17
C GLN A 364 -13.01 19.42 13.13
N SER A 365 -12.76 19.98 11.94
CA SER A 365 -12.01 21.21 11.77
C SER A 365 -12.53 21.93 10.53
N ASP A 366 -13.80 22.35 10.58
CA ASP A 366 -14.24 23.58 9.89
C ASP A 366 -14.05 24.74 10.87
N SER A 367 -12.79 25.16 11.05
CA SER A 367 -12.47 26.46 11.64
C SER A 367 -11.03 26.79 11.25
N GLY A 368 -10.87 27.90 10.53
CA GLY A 368 -9.63 28.32 9.91
C GLY A 368 -8.44 28.32 10.86
N ASN A 369 -7.45 27.49 10.54
CA ASN A 369 -6.09 27.64 11.03
C ASN A 369 -5.25 28.15 9.86
N THR A 370 -4.58 29.26 10.09
CA THR A 370 -3.58 29.85 9.18
C THR A 370 -2.43 28.88 8.92
N PRO A 371 -1.84 28.89 7.71
CA PRO A 371 -0.69 28.06 7.39
C PRO A 371 0.55 28.49 8.20
N PRO A 372 1.55 27.59 8.38
CA PRO A 372 2.81 27.93 9.04
C PRO A 372 3.52 29.12 8.34
N PRO A 373 4.28 29.95 9.09
CA PRO A 373 4.62 31.32 8.69
C PRO A 373 5.72 31.47 7.61
N PHE A 374 5.98 30.44 6.79
CA PHE A 374 7.08 30.47 5.83
C PHE A 374 6.70 29.93 4.44
N LEU A 375 5.64 30.47 3.84
CA LEU A 375 5.38 30.33 2.40
C LEU A 375 4.83 31.65 1.86
N ASN A 376 5.61 32.30 0.99
CA ASN A 376 5.29 33.60 0.40
C ASN A 376 4.24 33.46 -0.73
N ALA A 377 3.41 34.49 -0.92
CA ALA A 377 2.15 34.45 -1.68
C ALA A 377 2.29 34.51 -3.21
N ASP A 378 3.50 34.64 -3.75
CA ASP A 378 3.72 34.84 -5.19
C ASP A 378 4.67 33.79 -5.77
N TRP A 379 4.14 32.62 -6.12
CA TRP A 379 4.84 31.66 -6.99
C TRP A 379 4.30 31.84 -8.41
N GLN A 380 4.90 32.77 -9.15
CA GLN A 380 4.65 32.91 -10.58
C GLN A 380 5.12 31.65 -11.33
N SER A 381 4.25 31.15 -12.20
CA SER A 381 4.46 30.00 -13.08
C SER A 381 5.73 30.13 -13.92
N VAL A 382 6.60 29.12 -13.88
CA VAL A 382 7.66 28.91 -14.87
C VAL A 382 7.10 27.99 -15.99
N PRO A 383 7.43 28.20 -17.28
CA PRO A 383 6.65 27.68 -18.40
C PRO A 383 6.69 26.16 -18.55
N THR A 384 5.55 25.63 -18.99
CA THR A 384 5.30 24.27 -19.46
C THR A 384 6.41 23.77 -20.39
N LEU A 385 7.14 22.72 -19.97
CA LEU A 385 8.01 21.92 -20.83
C LEU A 385 7.15 20.99 -21.69
N THR A 386 6.52 21.55 -22.72
CA THR A 386 5.73 20.82 -23.73
C THR A 386 6.60 20.23 -24.87
N ALA A 387 7.90 20.01 -24.65
CA ALA A 387 8.84 19.60 -25.71
C ALA A 387 9.50 18.23 -25.51
N ILE A 388 9.08 17.42 -24.52
CA ILE A 388 9.62 16.06 -24.30
C ILE A 388 8.53 14.98 -24.49
N SER A 389 7.30 15.36 -24.83
CA SER A 389 6.18 14.41 -24.98
C SER A 389 6.04 13.79 -26.38
N GLU A 390 6.64 14.38 -27.42
CA GLU A 390 6.53 13.84 -28.79
C GLU A 390 7.44 12.63 -29.04
N GLU A 391 8.48 12.43 -28.24
CA GLU A 391 9.42 11.30 -28.43
C GLU A 391 8.86 9.98 -27.88
N LYS A 392 7.86 10.03 -26.98
CA LYS A 392 7.26 8.84 -26.36
C LYS A 392 5.97 8.36 -27.05
N GLU A 393 5.26 9.23 -27.75
CA GLU A 393 4.09 8.81 -28.56
C GLU A 393 4.49 8.01 -29.80
N ASN A 394 5.68 8.27 -30.37
CA ASN A 394 6.19 7.49 -31.50
C ASN A 394 6.50 6.02 -31.14
N SER A 395 6.81 5.73 -29.87
CA SER A 395 7.15 4.37 -29.43
C SER A 395 5.93 3.42 -29.38
N ILE A 396 4.71 3.95 -29.21
CA ILE A 396 3.48 3.14 -29.13
C ILE A 396 2.88 2.91 -30.52
N THR A 397 3.01 3.86 -31.45
CA THR A 397 2.62 3.69 -32.85
C THR A 397 3.59 2.80 -33.64
N GLU A 398 4.88 2.79 -33.31
CA GLU A 398 5.88 1.91 -33.95
C GLU A 398 5.68 0.43 -33.55
N TRP A 399 5.15 0.16 -32.35
CA TRP A 399 4.82 -1.20 -31.90
C TRP A 399 3.66 -1.85 -32.68
N LYS A 400 2.70 -1.05 -33.18
CA LYS A 400 1.56 -1.57 -33.96
C LYS A 400 1.92 -2.07 -35.36
N ASN A 401 3.07 -1.69 -35.91
CA ASN A 401 3.41 -1.93 -37.32
C ASN A 401 4.45 -3.02 -37.56
N ASN A 402 5.07 -3.60 -36.53
CA ASN A 402 6.22 -4.50 -36.66
C ASN A 402 6.06 -5.89 -35.99
N VAL A 403 4.87 -6.50 -36.05
CA VAL A 403 4.70 -7.90 -35.63
C VAL A 403 4.75 -8.82 -36.86
N PRO A 404 5.83 -9.59 -37.08
CA PRO A 404 5.84 -10.64 -38.09
C PRO A 404 5.02 -11.84 -37.60
N LEU A 405 4.09 -12.31 -38.44
CA LEU A 405 3.35 -13.55 -38.21
C LEU A 405 4.33 -14.74 -38.11
N PRO A 406 4.23 -15.58 -37.06
CA PRO A 406 5.08 -16.78 -36.96
C PRO A 406 4.61 -17.88 -37.92
N PRO A 407 5.53 -18.68 -38.48
CA PRO A 407 5.18 -19.84 -39.29
C PRO A 407 4.57 -20.96 -38.43
N ALA A 408 3.58 -21.63 -39.02
CA ALA A 408 2.87 -22.75 -38.42
C ALA A 408 3.75 -23.99 -38.22
N ASN A 409 3.41 -24.75 -37.18
CA ASN A 409 3.82 -26.13 -36.83
C ASN A 409 5.26 -26.35 -36.36
N ILE A 410 5.39 -26.87 -35.13
CA ILE A 410 5.96 -28.18 -34.79
C ILE A 410 5.67 -28.44 -33.30
N ALA A 411 5.02 -29.57 -32.99
CA ALA A 411 4.87 -30.07 -31.64
C ALA A 411 6.12 -30.87 -31.22
N PRO A 412 6.52 -30.82 -29.93
CA PRO A 412 7.12 -31.99 -29.32
C PRO A 412 6.50 -32.36 -27.97
N ALA A 413 6.27 -33.66 -27.83
CA ALA A 413 5.93 -34.33 -26.59
C ALA A 413 7.14 -34.35 -25.63
N PHE A 414 6.91 -34.03 -24.35
CA PHE A 414 7.89 -34.25 -23.29
C PHE A 414 7.36 -35.21 -22.22
N LEU A 415 8.02 -36.36 -22.14
CA LEU A 415 7.92 -37.37 -21.09
C LEU A 415 8.48 -36.82 -19.77
N ARG A 416 7.71 -36.94 -18.69
CA ARG A 416 8.14 -36.64 -17.31
C ARG A 416 9.00 -37.77 -16.76
N SER A 417 10.17 -37.42 -16.24
CA SER A 417 10.99 -38.27 -15.36
C SER A 417 10.70 -37.95 -13.89
N PRO A 418 10.75 -38.93 -12.97
CA PRO A 418 10.34 -38.77 -11.57
C PRO A 418 11.40 -38.07 -10.70
N SER A 419 10.90 -37.30 -9.72
CA SER A 419 11.68 -36.60 -8.70
C SER A 419 12.43 -37.56 -7.77
N PRO A 420 13.65 -37.20 -7.32
CA PRO A 420 14.34 -37.94 -6.28
C PRO A 420 13.85 -37.53 -4.89
N ALA A 421 13.57 -38.54 -4.06
CA ALA A 421 13.36 -38.39 -2.62
C ALA A 421 14.68 -38.04 -1.93
N LEU A 422 14.65 -37.07 -1.00
CA LEU A 422 15.74 -36.83 -0.07
C LEU A 422 15.24 -36.97 1.38
N SER A 423 15.71 -38.04 1.98
CA SER A 423 15.66 -38.38 3.39
C SER A 423 16.70 -37.61 4.21
N GLY A 424 16.29 -37.21 5.41
CA GLY A 424 17.08 -37.35 6.63
C GLY A 424 18.19 -36.33 6.87
N TRP A 425 17.90 -35.32 7.71
CA TRP A 425 18.92 -34.64 8.51
C TRP A 425 18.46 -34.55 9.96
N SER A 426 19.33 -35.06 10.83
CA SER A 426 19.16 -35.34 12.24
C SER A 426 19.47 -34.14 13.14
N GLU A 427 18.83 -34.15 14.31
CA GLU A 427 19.18 -33.38 15.50
C GLU A 427 20.57 -33.75 16.04
N ALA A 428 21.42 -32.76 16.31
CA ALA A 428 22.24 -32.67 17.53
C ALA A 428 23.22 -31.47 17.49
N SER A 429 23.07 -30.59 18.48
CA SER A 429 24.12 -29.86 19.19
C SER A 429 24.91 -28.74 18.48
N VAL A 430 24.95 -27.55 19.09
CA VAL A 430 26.13 -27.02 19.80
C VAL A 430 25.84 -25.64 20.45
N ALA A 431 26.09 -25.64 21.76
CA ALA A 431 26.54 -24.59 22.68
C ALA A 431 26.31 -23.08 22.40
N THR A 432 25.62 -22.49 23.37
CA THR A 432 25.66 -21.11 23.86
C THR A 432 27.05 -20.48 23.92
N LYS A 433 27.20 -19.30 23.30
CA LYS A 433 28.18 -18.27 23.67
C LYS A 433 27.46 -16.94 23.85
N GLU A 434 27.60 -16.32 25.02
CA GLU A 434 27.17 -14.95 25.29
C GLU A 434 28.03 -13.95 24.50
N PRO A 435 27.44 -12.91 23.86
CA PRO A 435 28.22 -11.79 23.36
C PRO A 435 28.29 -10.64 24.36
N LYS A 436 29.51 -10.08 24.40
CA LYS A 436 29.91 -8.91 25.18
C LYS A 436 29.11 -7.67 24.78
N ARG A 437 28.73 -6.92 25.81
CA ARG A 437 28.05 -5.62 25.78
C ARG A 437 28.91 -4.56 25.07
N SER A 438 28.50 -4.12 23.88
CA SER A 438 28.99 -2.89 23.25
C SER A 438 28.02 -1.74 23.58
N GLN A 439 28.53 -0.72 24.26
CA GLN A 439 27.82 0.55 24.46
C GLN A 439 28.19 1.49 23.31
N GLY A 440 27.18 1.99 22.60
CA GLY A 440 27.36 3.01 21.56
C GLY A 440 26.32 2.89 20.46
N PHE A 441 25.06 3.22 20.73
CA PHE A 441 24.07 3.45 19.68
C PHE A 441 23.26 4.71 19.96
N PHE A 442 23.21 5.56 18.93
CA PHE A 442 22.40 6.76 18.86
C PHE A 442 20.91 6.41 19.03
N ASN A 443 20.27 7.10 19.95
CA ASN A 443 18.87 6.93 20.30
C ASN A 443 18.02 7.70 19.27
N THR A 444 17.78 7.13 18.08
CA THR A 444 16.88 7.74 17.10
C THR A 444 15.43 7.53 17.54
N GLN A 445 14.84 8.58 18.11
CA GLN A 445 13.45 8.60 18.52
C GLN A 445 12.56 8.77 17.28
N PHE A 446 12.03 7.68 16.74
CA PHE A 446 11.03 7.74 15.67
C PHE A 446 9.72 8.31 16.22
N THR A 447 9.39 9.53 15.81
CA THR A 447 8.11 10.17 16.10
C THR A 447 7.32 10.23 14.81
N LEU A 448 6.32 9.35 14.66
CA LEU A 448 5.39 9.43 13.54
C LEU A 448 4.45 10.61 13.84
N GLN A 449 4.78 11.78 13.31
CA GLN A 449 3.99 12.98 13.53
C GLN A 449 2.69 12.91 12.71
N THR A 450 1.68 13.58 13.26
CA THR A 450 0.31 13.88 12.83
C THR A 450 -0.04 13.58 11.35
N VAL A 451 -1.27 13.11 11.10
CA VAL A 451 -1.81 13.01 9.73
C VAL A 451 -2.18 14.41 9.24
N TYR A 452 -1.58 14.86 8.15
CA TYR A 452 -1.90 16.15 7.51
C TYR A 452 -2.73 15.92 6.23
N GLU A 453 -3.69 16.82 5.99
CA GLU A 453 -4.48 16.86 4.76
C GLU A 453 -3.86 17.90 3.82
N PHE A 454 -3.44 17.48 2.63
CA PHE A 454 -2.82 18.36 1.63
C PHE A 454 -3.84 18.83 0.61
N ASP A 455 -3.81 20.12 0.27
CA ASP A 455 -4.42 20.72 -0.92
C ASP A 455 -3.48 20.49 -2.11
N PHE A 456 -3.98 19.87 -3.18
CA PHE A 456 -3.29 19.89 -4.47
C PHE A 456 -3.95 20.99 -5.31
N MET A 457 -3.18 22.03 -5.63
CA MET A 457 -3.57 23.03 -6.63
C MET A 457 -3.20 22.47 -8.01
N GLU A 458 -4.14 22.53 -8.95
CA GLU A 458 -3.99 22.08 -10.35
C GLU A 458 -2.92 22.86 -11.12
#